data_AF-A0A291QD10-F1
#
_entry.id   AF-A0A291QD10-F1
#
_cell.length_a   1.000
_cell.length_b   1.000
_cell.length_c   1.000
_cell.angle_alpha   90.00
_cell.angle_beta   90.00
_cell.angle_gamma   90.00
#
_symmetry.space_group_name_H-M   'P 1'
#
loop_
_entity.id
_entity.type
_entity.pdbx_description
1 polymer ?
#
loop_
_entity_poly.entity_id
_entity_poly.type
_entity_poly.pdbx_seq_one_letter_code
_entity_poly.pdbx_strand_id
1 'polypeptide(L)' 'MTVAAKPAPAGECPQCWQHAYDKSIHRRLGPREDCPSCVDHMVNGCPFLVPK' A
#
# COMPACT_ATOMS: atom_id res chain seq x y z
N MET A 1 -4.57 -19.28 -7.34
CA MET A 1 -5.50 -18.19 -7.73
C MET A 1 -4.79 -16.88 -7.40
N THR A 2 -4.14 -16.24 -8.37
CA THR A 2 -3.57 -14.89 -8.21
C THR A 2 -4.73 -13.91 -8.12
N VAL A 3 -5.10 -13.48 -6.92
CA VAL A 3 -6.04 -12.38 -6.75
C VAL A 3 -5.36 -11.16 -7.36
N ALA A 4 -5.79 -10.75 -8.54
CA ALA A 4 -5.35 -9.50 -9.14
C ALA A 4 -5.67 -8.41 -8.13
N ALA A 5 -4.64 -7.82 -7.53
CA ALA A 5 -4.79 -6.63 -6.70
C ALA A 5 -5.62 -5.65 -7.53
N LYS A 6 -6.75 -5.18 -6.99
CA LYS A 6 -7.59 -4.17 -7.65
C LYS A 6 -6.64 -3.09 -8.17
N PRO A 7 -6.69 -2.69 -9.44
CA PRO A 7 -5.82 -1.63 -9.93
C PRO A 7 -6.05 -0.40 -9.06
N ALA A 8 -4.97 0.23 -8.60
CA ALA A 8 -5.10 1.48 -7.87
C ALA A 8 -5.78 2.51 -8.78
N PRO A 9 -6.74 3.29 -8.26
CA PRO A 9 -7.35 4.35 -9.03
C PRO A 9 -6.31 5.42 -9.41
N ALA A 10 -6.63 6.15 -10.48
CA ALA A 10 -5.84 7.28 -10.95
C ALA A 10 -5.59 8.31 -9.83
N GLY A 11 -4.32 8.61 -9.57
CA GLY A 11 -3.88 9.49 -8.48
C GLY A 11 -3.53 8.77 -7.17
N GLU A 12 -3.67 7.45 -7.10
CA GLU A 12 -3.24 6.65 -5.95
C GLU A 12 -2.00 5.79 -6.26
N CYS A 13 -1.29 5.41 -5.20
CA CYS A 13 -0.09 4.58 -5.25
C CYS A 13 -0.50 3.09 -5.27
N PRO A 14 -0.18 2.32 -6.32
CA PRO A 14 -0.53 0.89 -6.41
C PRO A 14 -0.02 0.05 -5.24
N GLN A 15 1.13 0.42 -4.73
CA GLN A 15 1.82 -0.24 -3.63
C GLN A 15 1.03 -0.03 -2.31
N CYS A 16 0.66 1.21 -2.00
CA CYS A 16 -0.18 1.53 -0.85
C CYS A 16 -1.57 0.89 -0.96
N TRP A 17 -2.15 0.90 -2.17
CA TRP A 17 -3.43 0.28 -2.43
C TRP A 17 -3.37 -1.24 -2.17
N GLN A 18 -2.33 -1.92 -2.67
CA GLN A 18 -2.14 -3.34 -2.37
C GLN A 18 -1.98 -3.59 -0.86
N HIS A 19 -1.22 -2.76 -0.14
CA HIS A 19 -1.10 -2.85 1.33
C HIS A 19 -2.42 -2.66 2.08
N ALA A 20 -3.34 -1.84 1.54
CA ALA A 20 -4.65 -1.63 2.15
C ALA A 20 -5.56 -2.88 2.02
N TYR A 21 -5.46 -3.61 0.91
CA TYR A 21 -6.29 -4.81 0.66
C TYR A 21 -5.62 -6.12 1.09
N ASP A 22 -4.30 -6.21 1.03
CA ASP A 22 -3.55 -7.40 1.38
C ASP A 22 -2.99 -7.32 2.80
N LYS A 23 -3.82 -7.75 3.74
CA LYS A 23 -3.47 -7.83 5.17
C LYS A 23 -2.35 -8.84 5.44
N SER A 24 -2.04 -9.75 4.51
CA SER A 24 -0.98 -10.75 4.71
C SER A 24 0.41 -10.09 4.75
N ILE A 25 0.55 -8.92 4.13
CA ILE A 25 1.77 -8.11 4.17
C ILE A 25 2.05 -7.63 5.60
N HIS A 26 1.01 -7.35 6.37
CA HIS A 26 1.12 -6.96 7.77
C HIS A 26 1.11 -8.14 8.74
N ARG A 27 1.20 -9.39 8.25
CA ARG A 27 1.21 -10.59 9.11
C ARG A 27 2.36 -10.59 10.12
N ARG A 28 3.48 -9.94 9.79
CA ARG A 28 4.66 -9.83 10.66
C ARG A 28 4.63 -8.62 11.59
N LEU A 29 3.71 -7.68 11.38
CA LEU A 29 3.58 -6.51 12.24
C LEU A 29 2.88 -6.88 13.54
N GLY A 30 3.36 -6.28 14.64
CA GLY A 30 2.76 -6.41 15.94
C GLY A 30 1.39 -5.73 16.03
N PRO A 31 0.62 -6.00 17.08
CA PRO A 31 -0.63 -5.28 17.34
C PRO A 31 -0.35 -3.77 17.44
N ARG A 32 -1.01 -2.98 16.59
CA ARG A 32 -0.88 -1.51 16.51
C ARG A 32 0.48 -1.00 16.01
N GLU A 33 1.29 -1.85 15.39
CA GLU A 33 2.50 -1.41 14.71
C GLU A 33 2.13 -0.82 13.34
N ASP A 34 2.60 0.40 13.07
CA ASP A 34 2.41 1.05 11.78
C ASP A 34 3.43 0.52 10.77
N CYS A 35 2.98 0.28 9.53
CA CYS A 35 3.89 -0.15 8.47
C CYS A 35 4.87 0.98 8.11
N PRO A 36 6.19 0.77 8.26
CA PRO A 36 7.16 1.82 7.98
C PRO A 36 7.10 2.28 6.52
N SER A 37 6.78 1.40 5.56
CA SER A 37 6.57 1.80 4.16
C SER A 37 5.36 2.69 3.97
N CYS A 38 4.25 2.44 4.68
CA CYS A 38 3.06 3.29 4.59
C CYS A 38 3.32 4.67 5.22
N VAL A 39 4.00 4.69 6.37
CA VAL A 39 4.39 5.94 7.05
C VAL A 39 5.37 6.73 6.20
N ASP A 40 6.38 6.07 5.65
CA ASP A 40 7.35 6.66 4.74
C ASP A 40 6.67 7.29 3.51
N HIS A 41 5.79 6.55 2.84
CA HIS A 41 5.05 7.08 1.69
C HIS A 41 4.11 8.23 2.07
N MET A 42 3.59 8.28 3.30
CA MET A 42 2.75 9.38 3.76
C MET A 42 3.58 10.64 4.06
N VAL A 43 4.79 10.49 4.59
CA VAL A 43 5.67 11.60 4.99
C VAL A 43 6.51 12.12 3.82
N ASN A 44 7.11 11.21 3.06
CA ASN A 44 8.03 11.52 1.95
C ASN A 44 7.32 11.58 0.59
N GLY A 45 6.07 11.11 0.51
CA GLY A 45 5.31 11.00 -0.73
C GLY A 45 5.59 9.68 -1.47
N CYS A 46 4.59 9.14 -2.15
CA CYS A 46 4.79 7.95 -2.99
C CYS A 46 5.45 8.36 -4.33
N PRO A 47 6.57 7.73 -4.73
CA PRO A 47 7.29 8.06 -5.97
C PRO A 47 6.54 7.63 -7.23
N PHE A 48 5.55 6.73 -7.10
CA PHE A 48 4.77 6.20 -8.22
C PHE A 48 3.28 6.29 -7.94
N LEU A 49 2.64 7.30 -8.50
CA LEU A 49 1.19 7.45 -8.52
C LEU A 49 0.68 7.05 -9.90
N VAL A 50 -0.47 6.38 -9.96
CA VAL A 50 -1.12 6.11 -11.25
C VAL A 50 -1.45 7.45 -11.91
N PRO A 51 -0.95 7.73 -13.13
CA PRO A 51 -1.27 8.97 -13.82
C PRO A 51 -2.78 9.07 -14.06
N LYS A 52 -3.31 10.30 -13.98
CA LYS A 52 -4.72 10.60 -14.20
C LYS A 52 -5.14 10.46 -15.65
#